data_AF-A0A1G0ZSG3-F1
#
_entry.id   AF-A0A1G0ZSG3-F1
#
_cell.length_a   1.000
_cell.length_b   1.000
_cell.length_c   1.000
_cell.angle_alpha   90.00
_cell.angle_beta   90.00
_cell.angle_gamma   90.00
#
_symmetry.space_group_name_H-M   'P 1'
#
loop_
_entity.id
_entity.type
_entity.pdbx_description
1 polymer ?
#
loop_
_entity_poly.entity_id
_entity_poly.type
_entity_poly.pdbx_seq_one_letter_code
_entity_poly.pdbx_strand_id
1 'polypeptide(L)'
;MKNNGKALRIFVVTALILGLLLAIALPSFFKARKQAQRNTCLNNLRMLTSPMTCCVPLSYKLKDGDTMDPKTVLAFVKGATMPTCPAGGEYKVTWIVGGPTPKCSHHGDLLLEVDQVKDLKDLEDNHEDIKMEPIKETQQSSGGDGDPARRGTPSPSASAPQK
;
A
#
# COMPACT_ATOMS: atom_id res chain seq x y z
N MET A 1 -2.09 30.56 -45.50
CA MET A 1 -2.45 30.35 -44.08
C MET A 1 -3.76 29.54 -43.92
N LYS A 2 -3.94 28.38 -44.58
CA LYS A 2 -5.29 27.78 -44.72
C LYS A 2 -5.31 26.26 -44.50
N ASN A 3 -4.68 25.79 -43.42
CA ASN A 3 -4.58 24.34 -43.12
C ASN A 3 -5.12 23.96 -41.72
N ASN A 4 -5.58 24.94 -40.93
CA ASN A 4 -5.88 24.77 -39.51
C ASN A 4 -7.13 23.90 -39.26
N GLY A 5 -8.04 23.80 -40.24
CA GLY A 5 -9.25 22.98 -40.13
C GLY A 5 -8.98 21.47 -40.10
N LYS A 6 -7.91 20.99 -40.77
CA LYS A 6 -7.52 19.57 -40.71
C LYS A 6 -6.92 19.22 -39.36
N ALA A 7 -6.07 20.09 -38.82
CA ALA A 7 -5.47 19.93 -37.49
C ALA A 7 -6.53 19.97 -36.37
N LEU A 8 -7.52 20.86 -36.46
CA LEU A 8 -8.60 20.95 -35.49
C LEU A 8 -9.46 19.67 -35.45
N ARG A 9 -9.80 19.10 -36.61
CA ARG A 9 -10.57 17.86 -36.68
C ARG A 9 -9.82 16.69 -36.02
N ILE A 10 -8.53 16.57 -36.30
CA ILE A 10 -7.69 15.52 -35.68
C ILE A 10 -7.63 15.72 -34.16
N PHE A 11 -7.39 16.96 -33.69
CA PHE A 11 -7.36 17.27 -32.26
C PHE A 11 -8.67 16.92 -31.54
N VAL A 12 -9.82 17.29 -32.11
CA VAL A 12 -11.15 16.97 -31.54
C VAL A 12 -11.36 15.45 -31.44
N VAL A 13 -11.06 14.69 -32.51
CA VAL A 13 -11.20 13.22 -32.48
C VAL A 13 -10.28 12.61 -31.42
N THR A 14 -9.03 13.06 -31.32
CA THR A 14 -8.09 12.55 -30.31
C THR A 14 -8.54 12.87 -28.88
N ALA A 15 -9.06 14.07 -28.63
CA ALA A 15 -9.54 14.47 -27.32
C ALA A 15 -10.78 13.66 -26.87
N LEU A 16 -11.68 13.31 -27.81
CA LEU A 16 -12.84 12.47 -27.51
C LEU A 16 -12.42 11.05 -27.10
N ILE A 17 -11.49 10.43 -27.83
CA ILE A 17 -11.02 9.08 -27.53
C ILE A 17 -10.23 9.07 -26.21
N LEU A 18 -9.31 10.02 -26.00
CA LEU A 18 -8.56 10.13 -24.75
C LEU A 18 -9.48 10.39 -23.56
N GLY A 19 -10.50 11.24 -23.72
CA GLY A 19 -11.50 11.50 -22.69
C GLY A 19 -12.27 10.25 -22.28
N LEU A 20 -12.68 9.42 -23.25
CA LEU A 20 -13.37 8.15 -22.99
C LEU A 20 -12.47 7.16 -22.23
N LEU A 21 -11.19 7.04 -22.60
CA LEU A 21 -10.24 6.15 -21.92
C LEU A 21 -9.97 6.61 -20.46
N LEU A 22 -9.79 7.92 -20.25
CA LEU A 22 -9.57 8.49 -18.93
C LEU A 22 -10.79 8.32 -18.01
N ALA A 23 -12.02 8.40 -18.54
CA ALA A 23 -13.24 8.23 -17.76
C ALA A 23 -13.30 6.87 -17.04
N ILE A 24 -12.83 5.80 -17.69
CA ILE A 24 -12.80 4.45 -17.11
C ILE A 24 -11.58 4.28 -16.17
N ALA A 25 -10.44 4.86 -16.53
CA ALA A 25 -9.18 4.65 -15.80
C ALA A 25 -9.08 5.45 -14.48
N LEU A 26 -9.56 6.69 -14.45
CA LEU A 26 -9.48 7.57 -13.28
C LEU A 26 -10.11 7.01 -11.99
N PRO A 27 -11.34 6.46 -11.99
CA PRO A 27 -11.96 5.98 -10.75
C PRO A 27 -11.16 4.85 -10.09
N SER A 28 -10.62 3.93 -10.89
CA SER A 28 -9.78 2.84 -10.37
C SER A 28 -8.46 3.36 -9.80
N PHE A 29 -7.83 4.34 -10.44
CA PHE A 29 -6.57 4.92 -9.98
C PHE A 29 -6.67 5.57 -8.60
N PHE A 30 -7.75 6.31 -8.31
CA PHE A 30 -7.95 6.92 -6.98
C PHE A 30 -8.18 5.87 -5.89
N LYS A 31 -8.93 4.80 -6.19
CA LYS A 31 -9.14 3.67 -5.26
C LYS A 31 -7.81 2.97 -4.96
N ALA A 32 -7.06 2.62 -6.01
CA ALA A 32 -5.75 1.98 -5.87
C ALA A 32 -4.76 2.84 -5.06
N ARG A 33 -4.77 4.16 -5.25
CA ARG A 33 -3.94 5.09 -4.46
C ARG A 33 -4.27 5.04 -2.98
N LYS A 34 -5.55 5.13 -2.61
CA LYS A 34 -5.98 5.04 -1.20
C LYS A 34 -5.60 3.70 -0.59
N GLN A 35 -5.74 2.63 -1.37
CA GLN A 35 -5.40 1.28 -0.94
C GLN A 35 -3.89 1.10 -0.71
N ALA A 36 -3.06 1.61 -1.61
CA ALA A 36 -1.61 1.63 -1.41
C ALA A 36 -1.22 2.44 -0.17
N GLN A 37 -1.83 3.61 0.05
CA GLN A 37 -1.61 4.43 1.25
C GLN A 37 -1.94 3.68 2.54
N ARG A 38 -3.07 2.95 2.58
CA ARG A 38 -3.46 2.08 3.70
C ARG A 38 -2.44 0.98 3.93
N ASN A 39 -2.05 0.24 2.89
CA ASN A 39 -1.11 -0.88 3.01
C ASN A 39 0.27 -0.44 3.52
N THR A 40 0.78 0.70 3.03
CA THR A 40 2.01 1.29 3.55
C THR A 40 1.86 1.74 5.00
N CYS A 41 0.72 2.34 5.36
CA CYS A 41 0.43 2.72 6.73
C CYS A 41 0.42 1.51 7.68
N LEU A 42 -0.23 0.40 7.29
CA LEU A 42 -0.24 -0.83 8.06
C LEU A 42 1.16 -1.43 8.20
N ASN A 43 1.95 -1.42 7.13
CA ASN A 43 3.33 -1.87 7.19
C ASN A 43 4.17 -1.04 8.17
N ASN A 44 4.01 0.28 8.18
CA ASN A 44 4.68 1.16 9.14
C ASN A 44 4.24 0.87 10.58
N LEU A 45 2.95 0.63 10.81
CA LEU A 45 2.43 0.21 12.12
C LEU A 45 3.01 -1.14 12.57
N ARG A 46 3.18 -2.10 11.65
CA ARG A 46 3.83 -3.40 11.95
C ARG A 46 5.30 -3.22 12.34
N MET A 47 6.02 -2.36 11.63
CA MET A 47 7.42 -2.03 11.95
C MET A 47 7.56 -1.35 13.31
N LEU A 48 6.56 -0.59 13.76
CA LEU A 48 6.53 -0.01 15.11
C LEU A 48 6.14 -1.05 16.18
N THR A 49 5.14 -1.87 15.90
CA THR A 49 4.58 -2.82 16.87
C THR A 49 5.55 -3.98 17.15
N SER A 50 6.22 -4.51 16.13
CA SER A 50 7.13 -5.65 16.25
C SER A 50 8.26 -5.47 17.28
N PRO A 51 9.01 -4.35 17.29
CA PRO A 51 10.03 -4.13 18.32
C PRO A 51 9.43 -3.85 19.69
N MET A 52 8.27 -3.21 19.79
CA MET A 52 7.59 -2.96 21.08
C MET A 52 7.14 -4.27 21.74
N THR A 53 6.62 -5.24 20.98
CA THR A 53 6.07 -6.47 21.58
C THR A 53 7.13 -7.53 21.87
N CYS A 54 8.22 -7.59 21.10
CA CYS A 54 9.20 -8.67 21.20
C CYS A 54 10.59 -8.16 21.59
N CYS A 55 11.20 -7.31 20.78
CA CYS A 55 12.64 -7.02 20.89
C CYS A 55 13.00 -6.12 22.08
N VAL A 56 12.24 -5.06 22.32
CA VAL A 56 12.51 -4.09 23.39
C VAL A 56 12.27 -4.68 24.78
N PRO A 57 11.13 -5.35 25.06
CA PRO A 57 10.92 -6.03 26.34
C PRO A 57 12.02 -7.05 26.64
N LEU A 58 12.41 -7.83 25.62
CA LEU A 58 13.43 -8.86 25.78
C LEU A 58 14.83 -8.28 26.04
N SER A 59 15.18 -7.18 25.38
CA SER A 59 16.50 -6.55 25.50
C SER A 59 16.69 -5.82 26.83
N TYR A 60 15.63 -5.23 27.38
CA TYR A 60 15.66 -4.43 28.61
C TYR A 60 15.04 -5.13 29.82
N LYS A 61 14.64 -6.41 29.67
CA LYS A 61 13.99 -7.22 30.71
C LYS A 61 12.74 -6.52 31.29
N LEU A 62 12.01 -5.80 30.45
CA LEU A 62 10.78 -5.11 30.84
C LEU A 62 9.64 -6.12 30.96
N LYS A 63 8.71 -5.87 31.87
CA LYS A 63 7.50 -6.65 32.09
C LYS A 63 6.28 -5.91 31.58
N ASP A 64 5.16 -6.62 31.43
CA ASP A 64 3.89 -6.01 31.07
C ASP A 64 3.52 -4.87 32.02
N GLY A 65 3.16 -3.71 31.46
CA GLY A 65 2.89 -2.48 32.20
C GLY A 65 4.08 -1.56 32.41
N ASP A 66 5.33 -2.00 32.15
CA ASP A 66 6.49 -1.11 32.22
C ASP A 66 6.49 -0.10 31.06
N THR A 67 6.98 1.11 31.34
CA THR A 67 7.14 2.17 30.34
C THR A 67 8.39 1.94 29.49
N MET A 68 8.26 2.11 28.18
CA MET A 68 9.37 2.05 27.23
C MET A 68 9.87 3.44 26.86
N ASP A 69 11.18 3.57 26.63
CA ASP A 69 11.72 4.78 26.01
C ASP A 69 11.49 4.76 24.48
N PRO A 70 10.91 5.82 23.89
CA PRO A 70 10.68 5.90 22.45
C PRO A 70 11.96 5.74 21.62
N LYS A 71 13.10 6.26 22.08
CA LYS A 71 14.34 6.25 21.29
C LYS A 71 14.87 4.83 21.12
N THR A 72 14.74 4.01 22.17
CA THR A 72 15.08 2.59 22.14
C THR A 72 14.27 1.85 21.09
N VAL A 73 12.96 2.10 21.01
CA VAL A 73 12.11 1.46 19.99
C VAL A 73 12.47 1.94 18.59
N LEU A 74 12.68 3.24 18.42
CA LEU A 74 13.08 3.82 17.14
C LEU A 74 14.41 3.25 16.63
N ALA A 75 15.34 2.87 17.52
CA ALA A 75 16.60 2.23 17.12
C ALA A 75 16.39 0.89 16.38
N PHE A 76 15.28 0.19 16.63
CA PHE A 76 14.91 -1.03 15.91
C PHE A 76 14.11 -0.75 14.63
N VAL A 77 13.64 0.48 14.43
CA VAL A 77 12.94 0.90 13.22
C VAL A 77 13.96 1.35 12.18
N LYS A 78 13.77 0.88 10.94
CA LYS A 78 14.65 1.24 9.83
C LYS A 78 14.68 2.77 9.64
N GLY A 79 15.86 3.37 9.79
CA GLY A 79 16.06 4.81 9.67
C GLY A 79 15.93 5.59 10.98
N ALA A 80 15.80 4.91 12.13
CA ALA A 80 15.82 5.51 13.47
C ALA A 80 14.90 6.73 13.67
N THR A 81 13.82 6.80 12.88
CA THR A 81 12.91 7.95 12.80
C THR A 81 11.47 7.46 12.84
N MET A 82 10.59 8.30 13.38
CA MET A 82 9.15 8.01 13.34
C MET A 82 8.66 8.06 11.88
N PRO A 83 8.05 6.99 11.37
CA PRO A 83 7.48 7.01 10.03
C PRO A 83 6.37 8.06 9.97
N THR A 84 6.17 8.66 8.79
CA THR A 84 5.01 9.51 8.52
C THR A 84 3.99 8.73 7.71
N CYS A 85 2.69 8.93 7.98
CA CYS A 85 1.66 8.30 7.15
C CYS A 85 1.66 8.92 5.75
N PRO A 86 1.58 8.14 4.66
CA PRO A 86 1.56 8.67 3.29
C PRO A 86 0.29 9.48 2.96
N ALA A 87 -0.70 9.48 3.85
CA ALA A 87 -1.88 10.36 3.78
C ALA A 87 -1.70 11.67 4.59
N GLY A 88 -0.54 11.91 5.23
CA GLY A 88 -0.26 13.11 6.03
C GLY A 88 -0.59 12.98 7.52
N GLY A 89 -0.87 11.77 8.01
CA GLY A 89 -1.23 11.52 9.41
C GLY A 89 -0.06 11.15 10.31
N GLU A 90 -0.29 11.33 11.60
CA GLU A 90 0.63 10.94 12.68
C GLU A 90 0.22 9.61 13.32
N TYR A 91 1.23 8.88 13.81
CA TYR A 91 1.04 7.66 14.58
C TYR A 91 1.04 7.97 16.08
N LYS A 92 -0.07 7.67 16.75
CA LYS A 92 -0.21 7.73 18.20
C LYS A 92 0.23 6.41 18.80
N VAL A 93 1.35 6.45 19.51
CA VAL A 93 1.97 5.29 20.15
C VAL A 93 1.85 5.46 21.67
N THR A 94 1.42 4.40 22.35
CA THR A 94 1.51 4.31 23.81
C THR A 94 2.73 3.47 24.16
N TRP A 95 3.70 4.06 24.85
CA TRP A 95 5.00 3.44 25.14
C TRP A 95 4.93 2.57 26.40
N ILE A 96 4.07 1.55 26.39
CA ILE A 96 3.86 0.63 27.52
C ILE A 96 3.92 -0.80 26.98
N VAL A 97 4.66 -1.68 27.68
CA VAL A 97 4.73 -3.12 27.35
C VAL A 97 3.34 -3.75 27.52
N GLY A 98 2.85 -4.45 26.50
CA GLY A 98 1.50 -5.02 26.50
C GLY A 98 0.38 -3.97 26.40
N GLY A 99 0.72 -2.71 26.08
CA GLY A 99 -0.24 -1.64 25.86
C GLY A 99 -1.07 -1.79 24.57
N PRO A 100 -2.03 -0.89 24.35
CA PRO A 100 -2.84 -0.89 23.13
C PRO A 100 -1.97 -0.70 21.89
N THR A 101 -2.38 -1.32 20.78
CA THR A 101 -1.67 -1.22 19.50
C THR A 101 -1.60 0.24 19.03
N PRO A 102 -0.49 0.64 18.37
CA PRO A 102 -0.34 2.00 17.87
C PRO A 102 -1.40 2.31 16.80
N LYS A 103 -1.88 3.55 16.79
CA LYS A 103 -2.97 3.99 15.92
C LYS A 103 -2.51 5.10 14.98
N CYS A 104 -2.95 5.05 13.73
CA CYS A 104 -2.80 6.13 12.76
C CYS A 104 -4.06 7.02 12.78
N SER A 105 -3.87 8.33 12.73
CA SER A 105 -4.98 9.30 12.74
C SER A 105 -5.90 9.23 11.51
N HIS A 106 -5.43 8.70 10.36
CA HIS A 106 -6.24 8.57 9.14
C HIS A 106 -6.75 7.16 8.84
N HIS A 107 -5.99 6.11 9.20
CA HIS A 107 -6.29 4.73 8.81
C HIS A 107 -6.65 3.82 9.99
N GLY A 108 -6.62 4.31 11.22
CA GLY A 108 -6.94 3.51 12.40
C GLY A 108 -5.77 2.64 12.88
N ASP A 109 -6.08 1.45 13.38
CA ASP A 109 -5.10 0.55 14.01
C ASP A 109 -4.78 -0.70 13.19
N LEU A 110 -3.87 -1.52 13.70
CA LEU A 110 -3.38 -2.72 13.03
C LEU A 110 -4.39 -3.88 13.00
N LEU A 111 -5.51 -3.80 13.75
CA LEU A 111 -6.50 -4.87 13.87
C LEU A 111 -7.69 -4.67 12.91
N LEU A 112 -7.79 -3.53 12.23
CA LEU A 112 -8.85 -3.21 11.27
C LEU A 112 -8.61 -3.76 9.84
N GLU A 113 -7.92 -4.90 9.71
CA GLU A 113 -7.57 -5.52 8.41
C GLU A 113 -8.80 -6.01 7.58
N VAL A 114 -10.03 -5.67 7.97
CA VAL A 114 -11.29 -6.21 7.42
C VAL A 114 -11.96 -5.31 6.35
N ASP A 115 -11.41 -4.13 6.02
CA ASP A 115 -12.02 -3.28 4.97
C ASP A 115 -11.77 -3.77 3.53
N GLN A 116 -10.85 -4.73 3.31
CA GLN A 116 -10.60 -5.30 1.97
C GLN A 116 -11.79 -6.07 1.39
N VAL A 117 -12.63 -6.67 2.23
CA VAL A 117 -13.73 -7.53 1.77
C VAL A 117 -14.94 -6.70 1.33
N LYS A 118 -15.05 -5.45 1.77
CA LYS A 118 -16.11 -4.53 1.33
C LYS A 118 -15.85 -4.00 -0.09
N ASP A 119 -14.59 -3.68 -0.40
CA ASP A 119 -14.22 -3.15 -1.72
C ASP A 119 -14.40 -4.19 -2.85
N LEU A 120 -14.34 -5.50 -2.57
CA LEU A 120 -14.70 -6.55 -3.54
C LEU A 120 -16.22 -6.64 -3.78
N LYS A 121 -17.05 -6.35 -2.77
CA LYS A 121 -18.52 -6.36 -2.93
C LYS A 121 -19.02 -5.23 -3.82
N ASP A 122 -18.36 -4.07 -3.77
CA ASP A 122 -18.70 -2.92 -4.63
C ASP A 122 -18.39 -3.14 -6.12
N LEU A 123 -17.61 -4.18 -6.47
CA LEU A 123 -17.37 -4.57 -7.86
C LEU A 123 -18.45 -5.51 -8.40
N GLU A 124 -19.07 -6.31 -7.53
CA GLU A 124 -20.11 -7.27 -7.93
C GLU A 124 -21.47 -6.58 -8.16
N ASP A 125 -21.78 -5.52 -7.41
CA ASP A 125 -23.05 -4.78 -7.54
C ASP A 125 -23.11 -3.80 -8.73
N ASN A 126 -22.00 -3.51 -9.41
CA ASN A 126 -21.99 -2.65 -10.61
C ASN A 126 -22.03 -3.43 -11.93
N HIS A 127 -22.20 -4.75 -11.88
CA HIS A 127 -22.23 -5.63 -13.05
C HIS A 127 -23.66 -6.03 -13.47
N GLU A 128 -24.67 -5.18 -13.25
CA GLU A 128 -26.04 -5.45 -13.74
C GLU A 128 -26.40 -4.77 -15.07
N ASP A 129 -25.56 -3.90 -15.66
CA ASP A 129 -25.92 -3.20 -16.93
C ASP A 129 -24.90 -3.31 -18.09
N ILE A 130 -23.94 -4.24 -18.04
CA ILE A 130 -23.15 -4.59 -19.24
C ILE A 130 -23.72 -5.88 -19.83
N LYS A 131 -24.74 -5.72 -20.67
CA LYS A 131 -25.20 -6.79 -21.56
C LYS A 131 -24.05 -7.13 -22.51
N MET A 132 -23.30 -8.18 -22.20
CA MET A 132 -22.33 -8.76 -23.11
C MET A 132 -23.09 -9.25 -24.35
N GLU A 133 -22.91 -8.58 -25.49
CA GLU A 133 -23.09 -9.25 -26.77
C GLU A 133 -21.95 -10.26 -26.96
N PRO A 134 -22.21 -11.43 -27.57
CA PRO A 134 -21.20 -12.46 -27.72
C PRO A 134 -20.08 -11.99 -28.67
N ILE A 135 -18.94 -11.66 -28.08
CA ILE A 135 -17.66 -11.57 -28.80
C ILE A 135 -17.31 -12.96 -29.32
N LYS A 136 -17.35 -13.12 -30.65
CA LYS A 136 -16.83 -14.31 -31.32
C LYS A 136 -15.34 -14.46 -31.01
N GLU A 137 -14.98 -15.65 -30.53
CA GLU A 137 -13.61 -16.08 -30.30
C GLU A 137 -12.71 -15.67 -31.48
N THR A 138 -11.72 -14.82 -31.20
CA THR A 138 -10.47 -14.86 -31.95
C THR A 138 -9.42 -15.33 -30.98
N GLN A 139 -9.09 -16.61 -31.11
CA GLN A 139 -7.97 -17.21 -30.41
C GLN A 139 -6.67 -16.55 -30.85
N GLN A 140 -5.84 -16.13 -29.90
CA GLN A 140 -4.41 -16.08 -30.14
C GLN A 140 -3.69 -16.60 -28.89
N SER A 141 -3.02 -17.71 -29.11
CA SER A 141 -2.17 -18.44 -28.19
C SER A 141 -0.86 -17.71 -27.91
N SER A 142 -0.37 -17.88 -26.69
CA SER A 142 1.03 -18.11 -26.30
C SER A 142 1.01 -18.21 -24.78
N GLY A 143 1.09 -19.40 -24.21
CA GLY A 143 2.35 -20.13 -24.06
C GLY A 143 2.76 -19.92 -22.60
N GLY A 144 2.49 -20.92 -21.77
CA GLY A 144 2.82 -20.86 -20.35
C GLY A 144 4.32 -20.93 -20.13
N ASP A 145 4.73 -20.61 -18.90
CA ASP A 145 5.73 -21.37 -18.15
C ASP A 145 5.67 -20.90 -16.69
N GLY A 146 5.45 -21.86 -15.80
CA GLY A 146 5.55 -21.64 -14.37
C GLY A 146 7.01 -21.57 -13.94
N ASP A 147 7.30 -20.78 -12.91
CA ASP A 147 8.52 -20.96 -12.14
C ASP A 147 8.26 -20.67 -10.64
N PRO A 148 8.18 -21.71 -9.80
CA PRO A 148 8.11 -21.58 -8.35
C PRO A 148 9.51 -21.64 -7.73
N ALA A 149 10.39 -20.68 -8.02
CA ALA A 149 11.69 -20.60 -7.35
C ALA A 149 12.27 -19.17 -7.27
N ARG A 150 11.89 -18.40 -6.24
CA ARG A 150 12.85 -17.48 -5.59
C ARG A 150 12.59 -17.34 -4.09
N ARG A 151 12.82 -18.45 -3.40
CA ARG A 151 13.39 -18.44 -2.05
C ARG A 151 14.85 -18.01 -2.20
N GLY A 152 15.20 -16.84 -1.68
CA GLY A 152 16.57 -16.34 -1.60
C GLY A 152 16.68 -15.45 -0.37
N THR A 153 17.24 -16.00 0.69
CA THR A 153 17.55 -15.40 1.98
C THR A 153 18.80 -14.49 1.89
N PRO A 154 19.42 -14.11 3.02
CA PRO A 154 19.52 -12.77 3.56
C PRO A 154 20.70 -11.91 3.01
N SER A 155 20.57 -10.59 3.10
CA SER A 155 21.68 -9.64 2.91
C SER A 155 22.67 -9.68 4.08
N PRO A 156 23.98 -9.81 3.84
CA PRO A 156 25.02 -9.53 4.82
C PRO A 156 25.50 -8.07 4.67
N SER A 157 25.44 -7.29 5.74
CA SER A 157 26.23 -6.07 5.87
C SER A 157 26.98 -6.11 7.19
N ALA A 158 28.10 -6.84 7.17
CA ALA A 158 29.15 -6.70 8.15
C ALA A 158 30.04 -5.52 7.72
N SER A 159 30.00 -4.43 8.47
CA SER A 159 31.02 -3.37 8.43
C SER A 159 31.91 -3.55 9.65
N ALA A 160 33.12 -4.07 9.43
CA ALA A 160 34.22 -4.04 10.38
C ALA A 160 35.03 -2.73 10.20
N PRO A 161 35.74 -2.26 11.24
CA PRO A 161 36.35 -0.93 11.27
C PRO A 161 37.69 -0.87 10.51
N GLN A 162 37.99 0.30 9.93
CA GLN A 162 39.32 0.65 9.45
C GLN A 162 39.96 1.66 10.40
N LYS A 163 41.11 1.23 10.95
CA LYS A 163 42.23 1.99 11.55
C LYS A 163 42.10 2.50 12.98
#